data_AF-A0A7Y5SQQ7-F1
#
_entry.id   AF-A0A7Y5SQQ7-F1
#
_cell.length_a   1.000
_cell.length_b   1.000
_cell.length_c   1.000
_cell.angle_alpha   90.00
_cell.angle_beta   90.00
_cell.angle_gamma   90.00
#
_symmetry.space_group_name_H-M   'P 1'
#
loop_
_entity.id
_entity.type
_entity.pdbx_description
1 polymer ?
#
loop_
_entity_poly.entity_id
_entity_poly.type
_entity_poly.pdbx_seq_one_letter_code
_entity_poly.pdbx_strand_id
1 'polypeptide(L)' 'MNEEPDERILEYAEASALLVESHDVNTMPAAAYARLSGGRSFPGLLMIQQTSPIALTIESLVLIWSDSELEE' A
#
# COMPACT_ATOMS: atom_id res chain seq x y z
N MET A 1 -13.84 -9.59 13.14
CA MET A 1 -12.56 -9.16 12.54
C MET A 1 -12.21 -7.86 13.23
N ASN A 2 -11.08 -7.77 13.91
CA ASN A 2 -10.66 -6.51 14.54
C ASN A 2 -10.00 -5.68 13.43
N GLU A 3 -10.70 -4.68 12.90
CA GLU A 3 -10.08 -3.75 11.94
C GLU A 3 -9.02 -2.95 12.70
N GLU A 4 -7.75 -3.14 12.33
CA GLU A 4 -6.68 -2.26 12.79
C GLU A 4 -6.89 -0.89 12.13
N PRO A 5 -6.72 0.22 12.87
CA PRO A 5 -6.87 1.56 12.29
C PRO A 5 -5.88 1.78 11.14
N ASP A 6 -6.32 2.43 10.05
CA ASP A 6 -5.48 2.71 8.88
C ASP A 6 -4.14 3.35 9.24
N GLU A 7 -4.13 4.30 10.17
CA GLU A 7 -2.91 4.97 10.61
C GLU A 7 -1.88 3.98 11.17
N ARG A 8 -2.33 2.95 11.88
CA ARG A 8 -1.46 1.91 12.46
C ARG A 8 -0.90 0.98 11.40
N ILE A 9 -1.66 0.70 10.34
CA ILE A 9 -1.18 -0.04 9.16
C ILE A 9 -0.08 0.77 8.46
N LEU A 10 -0.31 2.06 8.22
CA LEU A 10 0.67 2.95 7.58
C LEU A 10 1.94 3.14 8.43
N GLU A 11 1.79 3.19 9.75
CA GLU A 11 2.93 3.26 10.67
C GLU A 11 3.76 1.97 10.66
N TYR A 12 3.09 0.81 10.65
CA TYR A 12 3.77 -0.48 10.50
C TYR A 12 4.53 -0.58 9.17
N ALA A 13 3.91 -0.10 8.09
CA ALA A 13 4.50 -0.11 6.75
C ALA A 13 5.78 0.74 6.68
N GLU A 14 5.76 1.94 7.29
CA GLU A 14 6.96 2.77 7.43
C GLU A 14 8.05 2.07 8.25
N ALA A 15 7.70 1.53 9.42
CA ALA A 15 8.66 0.87 10.31
C ALA A 15 9.30 -0.38 9.68
N SER A 16 8.58 -1.04 8.77
CA SER A 16 9.00 -2.29 8.15
C SER A 16 9.51 -2.12 6.72
N ALA A 17 9.56 -0.88 6.20
CA ALA A 17 9.88 -0.58 4.80
C ALA A 17 9.02 -1.38 3.79
N LEU A 18 7.72 -1.50 4.05
CA LEU A 18 6.77 -2.21 3.21
C LEU A 18 5.86 -1.27 2.41
N LEU A 19 5.52 -1.68 1.19
CA LEU A 19 4.41 -1.10 0.43
C LEU A 19 3.08 -1.58 1.02
N VAL A 20 2.11 -0.68 1.16
CA VAL A 20 0.75 -1.04 1.57
C VAL A 20 -0.08 -1.36 0.34
N GLU A 21 -0.66 -2.55 0.28
CA GLU A 21 -1.70 -2.91 -0.68
C GLU A 21 -3.06 -2.84 0.02
N SER A 22 -4.05 -2.18 -0.60
CA SER A 22 -5.40 -2.09 -0.01
C SER A 22 -6.51 -2.09 -1.06
N HIS A 23 -7.64 -2.70 -0.69
CA HIS A 23 -8.91 -2.58 -1.41
C HIS A 23 -9.81 -1.48 -0.84
N ASP A 24 -9.46 -0.91 0.32
CA ASP A 24 -10.28 0.10 0.99
C ASP A 24 -10.08 1.47 0.36
N VAL A 25 -10.90 1.78 -0.64
CA VAL A 25 -10.90 3.08 -1.32
C VAL A 25 -11.59 4.18 -0.51
N ASN A 26 -12.25 3.85 0.60
CA ASN A 26 -13.05 4.80 1.37
C ASN A 26 -12.22 5.54 2.41
N THR A 27 -11.33 4.83 3.11
CA THR A 27 -10.58 5.42 4.25
C THR A 27 -9.07 5.45 4.02
N MET A 28 -8.49 4.41 3.41
CA MET A 28 -7.04 4.28 3.25
C MET A 28 -6.37 5.44 2.48
N PRO A 29 -6.95 5.96 1.36
CA PRO A 29 -6.37 7.11 0.67
C PRO A 29 -6.37 8.37 1.55
N ALA A 30 -7.45 8.61 2.30
CA ALA A 30 -7.56 9.76 3.19
C ALA A 30 -6.53 9.67 4.33
N ALA A 31 -6.34 8.49 4.91
CA ALA A 31 -5.32 8.24 5.93
C ALA A 31 -3.90 8.47 5.37
N ALA A 32 -3.61 7.97 4.16
CA ALA A 32 -2.32 8.18 3.50
C ALA A 32 -2.03 9.66 3.22
N TYR A 33 -2.99 10.42 2.68
CA TYR A 33 -2.83 11.85 2.45
C TYR A 33 -2.68 12.64 3.76
N ALA A 34 -3.44 12.29 4.80
CA ALA A 34 -3.30 12.92 6.11
C ALA A 34 -1.90 12.67 6.70
N ARG A 35 -1.36 11.45 6.54
CA ARG A 35 0.01 11.12 6.95
C ARG A 35 1.05 11.97 6.21
N LEU A 36 0.99 12.01 4.87
CA LEU A 36 1.93 12.75 4.02
C LEU A 36 1.87 14.27 4.28
N SER A 37 0.67 14.83 4.38
CA SER A 37 0.48 16.27 4.67
C SER A 37 0.95 16.65 6.09
N GLY A 38 0.95 15.70 7.02
CA GLY A 38 1.56 15.84 8.34
C GLY A 38 3.09 15.69 8.36
N GLY A 39 3.74 15.57 7.20
CA GLY A 39 5.21 15.45 7.09
C GLY A 39 5.77 14.07 7.45
N ARG A 40 4.91 13.05 7.57
CA ARG A 40 5.32 11.66 7.82
C ARG A 40 5.43 10.89 6.51
N SER A 41 6.42 10.00 6.41
CA SER A 41 6.67 9.14 5.25
C SER A 41 6.13 7.72 5.44
N PHE A 42 5.98 7.02 4.32
CA PHE A 42 5.83 5.57 4.19
C PHE A 42 6.20 5.18 2.76
N PRO A 43 6.58 3.91 2.47
CA PRO A 43 7.05 3.52 1.14
C PRO A 43 6.03 3.74 0.01
N GLY A 44 4.74 3.60 0.30
CA GLY A 44 3.68 3.91 -0.65
C GLY A 44 2.41 3.09 -0.41
N LEU A 45 1.36 3.48 -1.14
CA LEU A 45 0.04 2.85 -1.13
C LEU A 45 -0.33 2.42 -2.55
N LEU A 46 -0.63 1.14 -2.74
CA LEU A 46 -1.16 0.57 -3.96
C LEU A 46 -2.63 0.18 -3.75
N MET A 47 -3.52 0.88 -4.46
CA MET A 47 -4.95 0.60 -4.41
C MET A 47 -5.34 -0.42 -5.46
N ILE A 48 -5.98 -1.51 -5.03
CA ILE A 48 -6.45 -2.58 -5.91
C ILE A 48 -7.98 -2.64 -5.86
N GLN A 49 -8.64 -2.81 -7.00
CA GLN A 49 -10.09 -2.99 -7.01
C GLN A 49 -10.46 -4.30 -6.28
N GLN A 50 -11.44 -4.26 -5.39
CA GLN A 50 -11.87 -5.42 -4.61
C GLN A 50 -12.35 -6.60 -5.49
N THR A 51 -12.84 -6.30 -6.69
CA THR A 51 -13.30 -7.30 -7.66
C THR A 51 -12.19 -7.85 -8.56
N SER A 52 -10.96 -7.36 -8.43
CA SER A 52 -9.83 -7.84 -9.24
C SER A 52 -9.52 -9.30 -8.93
N PRO A 53 -9.32 -10.16 -9.95
CA PRO A 53 -8.82 -11.50 -9.74
C PRO A 53 -7.45 -11.47 -9.05
N ILE A 54 -7.32 -12.24 -7.95
CA ILE A 54 -6.07 -12.28 -7.17
C ILE A 54 -4.85 -12.64 -8.00
N ALA A 55 -5.00 -13.52 -8.99
CA ALA A 55 -3.91 -13.90 -9.89
C ALA A 55 -3.36 -12.69 -10.67
N LEU A 56 -4.24 -11.83 -11.19
CA LEU A 56 -3.83 -10.63 -11.92
C LEU A 56 -3.19 -9.59 -11.01
N THR A 57 -3.67 -9.47 -9.77
CA THR A 57 -3.05 -8.60 -8.76
C THR A 57 -1.62 -9.07 -8.46
N ILE A 58 -1.43 -10.38 -8.23
CA ILE A 58 -0.10 -10.96 -8.00
C ILE A 58 0.83 -10.73 -9.19
N GLU A 59 0.36 -11.01 -10.42
CA GLU A 59 1.15 -10.75 -11.64
C GLU A 59 1.58 -9.28 -11.75
N SER A 60 0.69 -8.35 -11.40
CA SER A 60 1.02 -6.92 -11.41
C SER A 60 2.06 -6.55 -10.36
N LEU A 61 1.97 -7.11 -9.15
CA LEU A 61 2.97 -6.90 -8.09
C LEU A 61 4.34 -7.45 -8.49
N VAL A 62 4.39 -8.66 -9.07
CA VAL A 62 5.62 -9.26 -9.57
C VAL A 62 6.23 -8.41 -10.67
N LEU A 63 5.42 -7.87 -11.58
CA LEU A 63 5.89 -6.98 -12.65
C LEU A 63 6.52 -5.70 -12.09
N ILE A 64 5.84 -5.01 -11.17
CA ILE A 64 6.34 -3.78 -10.52
C ILE A 64 7.67 -4.06 -9.80
N TRP A 65 7.73 -5.17 -9.06
CA TRP A 65 8.94 -5.56 -8.34
C TRP A 65 10.10 -5.89 -9.28
N SER A 66 9.83 -6.62 -10.37
CA SER A 66 10.85 -7.01 -11.34
C SER A 66 11.48 -5.81 -12.06
N ASP A 67 10.71 -4.75 -12.33
CA ASP A 67 11.22 -3.53 -12.96
C ASP A 67 12.02 -2.66 -11.98
N SER A 68 11.78 -2.81 -10.68
CA SER A 68 12.51 -2.09 -9.62
C SER A 68 13.94 -2.62 -9.41
N GLU A 69 14.27 -3.81 -9.92
CA GLU A 69 15.61 -4.41 -9.85
C GLU A 69 16.47 -4.19 -11.12
N LEU A 70 15.93 -3.59 -12.19
CA LEU A 70 16.62 -3.46 -13.49
C LEU A 70 17.62 -2.28 -13.60
N GLU A 71 18.25 -1.89 -12.50
CA GLU A 71 19.44 -1.03 -12.49
C GLU A 71 20.63 -1.78 -11.85
N GLU A 72 21.24 -2.70 -12.62
CA GLU A 72 22.61 -3.18 -12.36
C GLU A 72 23.47 -3.10 -13.63
#